data_AF-A0A7X9R0X9-F1
#
_entry.id   AF-A0A7X9R0X9-F1
#
_cell.length_a   1.000
_cell.length_b   1.000
_cell.length_c   1.000
_cell.angle_alpha   90.00
_cell.angle_beta   90.00
_cell.angle_gamma   90.00
#
_symmetry.space_group_name_H-M   'P 1'
#
loop_
_entity.id
_entity.type
_entity.pdbx_description
1 polymer ?
#
loop_
_entity_poly.entity_id
_entity_poly.type
_entity_poly.pdbx_seq_one_letter_code
_entity_poly.pdbx_strand_id
1 'polypeptide(L)'
;MTTEIQQYKNCTILKNNNDYQILWSRGKEVLNFPISQELAERVSKSDKDSLEVMFYCENHRWPKADELEDYNQSDTIIHRGNGFIVYETDGYYEIGFFKEIGGAMGPEVRYPISKELMDKAFESSRGAYEVMTYAETGRWPLKQDDIDRNYIRNHPEAVLLNIEDKRELFDVKEFKSLVQKAVSSKLKPTELDAIGTVDNHLELLLVDPLKWQEEIEAVHLELLQEKMNNYIYFLESKQYVERYGDKFDKKVIHITFQHSPSDNGLAFLAAVQKVLQPTDMSLKIELPE
;
A
#
# COMPACT_ATOMS: atom_id res chain seq x y z
N MET A 1 -28.13 24.48 -13.87
CA MET A 1 -28.43 25.41 -12.75
C MET A 1 -27.10 25.75 -12.13
N THR A 2 -26.70 27.02 -12.16
CA THR A 2 -25.36 27.45 -11.73
C THR A 2 -25.53 28.27 -10.46
N THR A 3 -25.02 27.76 -9.34
CA THR A 3 -25.01 28.51 -8.08
C THR A 3 -23.93 29.58 -8.17
N GLU A 4 -24.30 30.85 -8.02
CA GLU A 4 -23.36 31.96 -7.91
C GLU A 4 -22.88 32.06 -6.46
N ILE A 5 -21.55 32.08 -6.25
CA ILE A 5 -20.92 32.19 -4.93
C ILE A 5 -20.25 33.56 -4.82
N GLN A 6 -20.66 34.35 -3.83
CA GLN A 6 -20.10 35.66 -3.53
C GLN A 6 -19.47 35.65 -2.13
N GLN A 7 -18.15 35.81 -2.05
CA GLN A 7 -17.41 35.79 -0.80
C GLN A 7 -17.18 37.22 -0.28
N TYR A 8 -17.50 37.44 1.00
CA TYR A 8 -17.23 38.65 1.75
C TYR A 8 -16.35 38.32 2.96
N LYS A 9 -15.85 39.36 3.64
CA LYS A 9 -14.95 39.19 4.80
C LYS A 9 -15.56 38.36 5.92
N ASN A 10 -16.84 38.58 6.23
CA ASN A 10 -17.50 37.96 7.39
C ASN A 10 -18.43 36.79 7.02
N CYS A 11 -18.83 36.67 5.75
CA CYS A 11 -19.81 35.69 5.29
C CYS A 11 -19.68 35.39 3.78
N THR A 12 -20.39 34.37 3.32
CA THR A 12 -20.54 34.00 1.91
C THR A 12 -22.02 34.02 1.54
N ILE A 13 -22.36 34.60 0.39
CA ILE A 13 -23.69 34.54 -0.19
C ILE A 13 -23.72 33.49 -1.30
N LEU A 14 -24.70 32.60 -1.23
CA LEU A 14 -25.02 31.63 -2.29
C LEU A 14 -26.31 32.07 -2.96
N LYS A 15 -26.29 32.19 -4.29
CA LYS A 15 -27.47 32.55 -5.07
C LYS A 15 -27.78 31.44 -6.08
N ASN A 16 -29.03 30.98 -6.05
CA ASN A 16 -29.55 30.00 -7.00
C ASN A 16 -30.86 30.54 -7.58
N ASN A 17 -30.82 31.06 -8.81
CA ASN A 17 -31.91 31.80 -9.43
C ASN A 17 -32.35 33.01 -8.56
N ASN A 18 -33.54 32.93 -7.93
CA ASN A 18 -34.10 33.95 -7.06
C ASN A 18 -33.94 33.65 -5.56
N ASP A 19 -33.33 32.52 -5.20
CA ASP A 19 -33.11 32.12 -3.81
C ASP A 19 -31.71 32.55 -3.38
N TYR A 20 -31.63 33.21 -2.22
CA TYR A 20 -30.38 33.67 -1.62
C TYR A 20 -30.19 33.03 -0.24
N GLN A 21 -28.97 32.61 0.03
CA GLN A 21 -28.54 32.10 1.34
C GLN A 21 -27.30 32.84 1.80
N ILE A 22 -27.22 33.12 3.09
CA ILE A 22 -26.02 33.65 3.76
C ILE A 22 -25.42 32.56 4.64
N LEU A 23 -24.10 32.38 4.53
CA LEU A 23 -23.32 31.37 5.21
C LEU A 23 -22.13 32.01 5.93
N TRP A 24 -21.91 31.68 7.20
CA TRP A 24 -20.66 32.02 7.89
C TRP A 24 -20.29 30.95 8.91
N SER A 25 -19.05 31.01 9.39
CA SER A 25 -18.59 30.15 10.49
C SER A 25 -18.38 30.98 11.74
N ARG A 26 -18.84 30.49 12.89
CA ARG A 26 -18.52 31.03 14.22
C ARG A 26 -17.96 29.89 15.07
N GLY A 27 -16.63 29.86 15.21
CA GLY A 27 -15.93 28.74 15.85
C GLY A 27 -16.21 27.41 15.15
N LYS A 28 -16.84 26.48 15.88
CA LYS A 28 -17.19 25.12 15.41
C LYS A 28 -18.49 25.06 14.60
N GLU A 29 -19.28 26.13 14.62
CA GLU A 29 -20.60 26.20 14.01
C GLU A 29 -20.54 26.84 12.63
N VAL A 30 -21.31 26.27 11.69
CA VAL A 30 -21.58 26.86 10.39
C VAL A 30 -23.03 27.27 10.38
N LEU A 31 -23.28 28.57 10.27
CA LEU A 31 -24.62 29.15 10.25
C LEU A 31 -25.03 29.42 8.82
N ASN A 32 -26.23 28.93 8.43
CA ASN A 32 -26.80 29.11 7.11
C ASN A 32 -28.26 29.55 7.22
N PHE A 33 -28.58 30.71 6.64
CA PHE A 33 -29.94 31.24 6.65
C PHE A 33 -30.40 31.64 5.24
N PRO A 34 -31.67 31.37 4.88
CA PRO A 34 -32.27 31.98 3.69
C PRO A 34 -32.45 33.49 3.92
N ILE A 35 -32.15 34.30 2.90
CA ILE A 35 -32.30 35.75 2.94
C ILE A 35 -33.00 36.28 1.69
N SER A 36 -33.53 37.49 1.76
CA SER A 36 -34.06 38.20 0.58
C SER A 36 -32.93 38.79 -0.26
N GLN A 37 -33.24 39.11 -1.52
CA GLN A 37 -32.33 39.84 -2.40
C GLN A 37 -31.87 41.17 -1.78
N GLU A 38 -32.78 41.90 -1.11
CA GLU A 38 -32.46 43.18 -0.46
C GLU A 38 -31.41 43.03 0.64
N LEU A 39 -31.48 41.95 1.43
CA LEU A 39 -30.49 41.65 2.46
C LEU A 39 -29.15 41.24 1.83
N ALA A 40 -29.16 40.48 0.73
CA ALA A 40 -27.95 40.13 0.00
C ALA A 40 -27.24 41.37 -0.58
N GLU A 41 -28.01 42.31 -1.15
CA GLU A 41 -27.49 43.59 -1.64
C GLU A 41 -26.91 44.43 -0.48
N ARG A 42 -27.52 44.39 0.70
CA ARG A 42 -26.99 45.09 1.89
C ARG A 42 -25.64 44.53 2.33
N VAL A 43 -25.46 43.21 2.35
CA VAL A 43 -24.18 42.55 2.70
C VAL A 43 -23.03 43.09 1.84
N SER A 44 -23.29 43.40 0.57
CA SER A 44 -22.28 43.89 -0.37
C SER A 44 -21.78 45.32 -0.10
N LYS A 45 -22.43 46.09 0.78
CA LYS A 45 -22.14 47.51 0.98
C LYS A 45 -20.94 47.77 1.89
N SER A 46 -20.82 47.03 3.00
CA SER A 46 -19.73 47.19 3.95
C SER A 46 -19.56 45.99 4.88
N ASP A 47 -18.39 45.86 5.50
CA ASP A 47 -18.15 44.87 6.56
C ASP A 47 -19.18 44.99 7.69
N LYS A 48 -19.55 46.22 8.07
CA LYS A 48 -20.55 46.48 9.11
C LYS A 48 -21.94 46.00 8.68
N ASP A 49 -22.35 46.31 7.46
CA ASP A 49 -23.64 45.87 6.92
C ASP A 49 -23.73 44.34 6.87
N SER A 50 -22.63 43.65 6.54
CA SER A 50 -22.61 42.18 6.57
C SER A 50 -22.86 41.62 7.97
N LEU A 51 -22.25 42.21 9.01
CA LEU A 51 -22.48 41.81 10.41
C LEU A 51 -23.90 42.13 10.87
N GLU A 52 -24.45 43.29 10.48
CA GLU A 52 -25.84 43.66 10.80
C GLU A 52 -26.85 42.67 10.20
N VAL A 53 -26.61 42.22 8.96
CA VAL A 53 -27.47 41.23 8.29
C VAL A 53 -27.34 39.85 8.94
N MET A 54 -26.12 39.42 9.28
CA MET A 54 -25.92 38.19 10.06
C MET A 54 -26.69 38.25 11.39
N PHE A 55 -26.56 39.37 12.13
CA PHE A 55 -27.27 39.59 13.40
C PHE A 55 -28.78 39.51 13.24
N TYR A 56 -29.30 40.15 12.19
CA TYR A 56 -30.72 40.13 11.87
C TYR A 56 -31.21 38.72 11.55
N CYS A 57 -30.41 37.88 10.88
CA CYS A 57 -30.79 36.50 10.58
C CYS A 57 -30.92 35.65 11.84
N GLU A 58 -30.01 35.81 12.81
CA GLU A 58 -30.06 35.08 14.08
C GLU A 58 -31.14 35.60 15.04
N ASN A 59 -31.34 36.92 15.12
CA ASN A 59 -32.14 37.55 16.17
C ASN A 59 -33.48 38.13 15.70
N HIS A 60 -33.75 38.13 14.40
CA HIS A 60 -34.94 38.72 13.76
C HIS A 60 -35.16 40.22 14.09
N ARG A 61 -34.08 40.95 14.38
CA ARG A 61 -34.06 42.40 14.62
C ARG A 61 -32.70 43.01 14.27
N TRP A 62 -32.65 44.31 14.05
CA TRP A 62 -31.39 45.02 13.84
C TRP A 62 -30.62 45.22 15.17
N PRO A 63 -29.28 45.19 15.14
CA PRO A 63 -28.44 45.36 16.33
C PRO A 63 -28.39 46.83 16.79
N LYS A 64 -28.13 47.04 18.08
CA LYS A 64 -27.70 48.32 18.64
C LYS A 64 -26.20 48.51 18.43
N ALA A 65 -25.70 49.73 18.63
CA ALA A 65 -24.32 50.11 18.29
C ALA A 65 -23.24 49.28 19.02
N ASP A 66 -23.51 48.89 20.27
CA ASP A 66 -22.65 48.10 21.15
C ASP A 66 -22.74 46.59 20.91
N GLU A 67 -23.85 46.10 20.35
CA GLU A 67 -24.09 44.66 20.18
C GLU A 67 -23.24 44.03 19.07
N LEU A 68 -22.62 44.83 18.20
CA LEU A 68 -21.82 44.34 17.08
C LEU A 68 -20.33 44.13 17.41
N GLU A 69 -19.83 44.68 18.53
CA GLU A 69 -18.39 44.65 18.84
C GLU A 69 -17.87 43.22 19.03
N ASP A 70 -18.67 42.33 19.64
CA ASP A 70 -18.28 40.93 19.95
C ASP A 70 -19.16 39.86 19.28
N TYR A 71 -20.12 40.25 18.44
CA TYR A 71 -21.20 39.38 17.96
C TYR A 71 -20.77 38.12 17.18
N ASN A 72 -19.63 38.17 16.49
CA ASN A 72 -19.13 37.05 15.68
C ASN A 72 -17.73 36.58 16.11
N GLN A 73 -17.39 36.78 17.39
CA GLN A 73 -16.14 36.27 17.96
C GLN A 73 -16.32 34.84 18.47
N SER A 74 -15.23 34.07 18.50
CA SER A 74 -15.18 32.74 19.09
C SER A 74 -13.83 32.53 19.72
N ASP A 75 -13.81 31.97 20.93
CA ASP A 75 -12.58 31.54 21.63
C ASP A 75 -11.95 30.28 21.01
N THR A 76 -12.56 29.74 19.94
CA THR A 76 -12.05 28.55 19.26
C THR A 76 -11.05 28.92 18.17
N ILE A 77 -9.81 28.45 18.33
CA ILE A 77 -8.78 28.52 17.30
C ILE A 77 -8.95 27.32 16.35
N ILE A 78 -8.90 27.57 15.04
CA ILE A 78 -9.07 26.55 14.00
C ILE A 78 -7.73 26.31 13.30
N HIS A 79 -7.18 25.12 13.49
CA HIS A 79 -5.97 24.65 12.81
C HIS A 79 -6.35 23.77 11.61
N ARG A 80 -5.91 24.14 10.41
CA ARG A 80 -6.31 23.43 9.17
C ARG A 80 -5.20 22.50 8.69
N GLY A 81 -5.48 21.20 8.69
CA GLY A 81 -4.64 20.17 8.11
C GLY A 81 -5.13 19.74 6.73
N ASN A 82 -4.34 18.92 6.04
CA ASN A 82 -4.77 18.34 4.77
C ASN A 82 -5.76 17.19 5.04
N GLY A 83 -7.06 17.43 4.80
CA GLY A 83 -8.13 16.44 5.00
C GLY A 83 -8.70 16.38 6.42
N PHE A 84 -8.26 17.27 7.33
CA PHE A 84 -8.76 17.36 8.70
C PHE A 84 -8.67 18.79 9.24
N ILE A 85 -9.39 19.07 10.33
CA ILE A 85 -9.37 20.33 11.07
C ILE A 85 -9.16 19.99 12.55
N VAL A 86 -8.36 20.78 13.28
CA VAL A 86 -8.29 20.70 14.74
C VAL A 86 -8.87 21.98 15.33
N TYR A 87 -9.84 21.83 16.23
CA TYR A 87 -10.44 22.91 16.98
C TYR A 87 -9.83 22.96 18.38
N GLU A 88 -9.30 24.11 18.77
CA GLU A 88 -8.75 24.37 20.09
C GLU A 88 -9.63 25.37 20.83
N THR A 89 -10.21 24.97 21.96
CA THR A 89 -11.03 25.82 22.83
C THR A 89 -10.55 25.64 24.26
N ASP A 90 -10.05 26.69 24.91
CA ASP A 90 -9.57 26.65 26.31
C ASP A 90 -8.58 25.51 26.62
N GLY A 91 -7.70 25.17 25.68
CA GLY A 91 -6.72 24.09 25.80
C GLY A 91 -7.28 22.67 25.60
N TYR A 92 -8.54 22.54 25.21
CA TYR A 92 -9.14 21.29 24.73
C TYR A 92 -9.07 21.22 23.21
N TYR A 93 -8.67 20.06 22.70
CA TYR A 93 -8.45 19.83 21.26
C TYR A 93 -9.43 18.78 20.72
N GLU A 94 -10.05 19.07 19.58
CA GLU A 94 -10.90 18.13 18.85
C GLU A 94 -10.47 18.06 17.39
N ILE A 95 -10.26 16.85 16.87
CA ILE A 95 -9.99 16.64 15.44
C ILE A 95 -11.30 16.33 14.71
N GLY A 96 -11.55 17.08 13.64
CA GLY A 96 -12.69 16.95 12.73
C GLY A 96 -12.25 16.49 11.34
N PHE A 97 -12.94 15.50 10.78
CA PHE A 97 -12.73 15.03 9.40
C PHE A 97 -14.01 14.43 8.81
N PHE A 98 -14.09 14.35 7.48
CA PHE A 98 -15.25 13.76 6.81
C PHE A 98 -15.11 12.25 6.71
N LYS A 99 -16.12 11.51 7.16
CA LYS A 99 -16.12 10.05 7.08
C LYS A 99 -16.47 9.60 5.67
N GLU A 100 -15.63 8.80 5.03
CA GLU A 100 -16.00 8.16 3.76
C GLU A 100 -16.94 6.98 4.01
N ILE A 101 -18.10 6.96 3.35
CA ILE A 101 -19.09 5.87 3.44
C ILE A 101 -19.40 5.39 2.02
N GLY A 102 -18.87 4.23 1.66
CA GLY A 102 -19.14 3.59 0.36
C GLY A 102 -18.68 4.41 -0.86
N GLY A 103 -17.56 5.13 -0.74
CA GLY A 103 -17.02 5.98 -1.81
C GLY A 103 -17.63 7.39 -1.89
N ALA A 104 -18.55 7.74 -0.98
CA ALA A 104 -19.11 9.08 -0.86
C ALA A 104 -18.62 9.78 0.42
N MET A 105 -18.43 11.10 0.34
CA MET A 105 -18.13 11.94 1.49
C MET A 105 -19.35 12.00 2.41
N GLY A 106 -19.24 11.35 3.57
CA GLY A 106 -20.24 11.34 4.64
C GLY A 106 -20.13 12.56 5.55
N PRO A 107 -20.77 12.55 6.73
CA PRO A 107 -20.77 13.68 7.65
C PRO A 107 -19.38 13.94 8.24
N GLU A 108 -19.15 15.18 8.66
CA GLU A 108 -18.01 15.53 9.51
C GLU A 108 -18.18 14.83 10.87
N VAL A 109 -17.16 14.08 11.29
CA VAL A 109 -17.05 13.49 12.63
C VAL A 109 -16.00 14.25 13.41
N ARG A 110 -16.21 14.39 14.73
CA ARG A 110 -15.29 15.11 15.64
C ARG A 110 -14.97 14.24 16.84
N TYR A 111 -13.69 14.16 17.17
CA TYR A 111 -13.19 13.34 18.28
C TYR A 111 -12.23 14.14 19.16
N PRO A 112 -12.29 13.99 20.49
CA PRO A 112 -11.33 14.62 21.38
C PRO A 112 -9.93 14.02 21.19
N ILE A 113 -8.92 14.88 21.17
CA ILE A 113 -7.51 14.49 21.09
C ILE A 113 -6.67 15.26 22.10
N SER A 114 -5.48 14.75 22.42
CA SER A 114 -4.49 15.51 23.18
C SER A 114 -3.70 16.47 22.28
N LYS A 115 -3.02 17.44 22.88
CA LYS A 115 -2.08 18.31 22.15
C LYS A 115 -0.98 17.51 21.43
N GLU A 116 -0.46 16.45 22.06
CA GLU A 116 0.54 15.57 21.44
C GLU A 116 0.00 14.88 20.17
N LEU A 117 -1.26 14.46 20.18
CA LEU A 117 -1.92 13.89 19.01
C LEU A 117 -2.17 14.94 17.92
N MET A 118 -2.47 16.18 18.30
CA MET A 118 -2.52 17.29 17.36
C MET A 118 -1.16 17.49 16.69
N ASP A 119 -0.09 17.61 17.46
CA ASP A 119 1.26 17.82 16.94
C ASP A 119 1.66 16.69 15.97
N LYS A 120 1.39 15.42 16.34
CA LYS A 120 1.60 14.25 15.47
C LYS A 120 0.77 14.32 14.19
N ALA A 121 -0.48 14.79 14.26
CA ALA A 121 -1.33 14.92 13.07
C ALA A 121 -0.78 15.96 12.08
N PHE A 122 -0.19 17.04 12.59
CA PHE A 122 0.41 18.09 11.76
C PHE A 122 1.84 17.78 11.28
N GLU A 123 2.51 16.79 11.85
CA GLU A 123 3.87 16.38 11.45
C GLU A 123 3.92 15.80 10.03
N SER A 124 2.93 14.99 9.64
CA SER A 124 2.87 14.38 8.31
C SER A 124 1.47 13.88 7.95
N SER A 125 1.22 13.67 6.65
CA SER A 125 -0.01 13.03 6.17
C SER A 125 -0.25 11.64 6.79
N ARG A 126 0.82 10.88 7.06
CA ARG A 126 0.73 9.59 7.76
C ARG A 126 0.36 9.78 9.22
N GLY A 127 0.99 10.74 9.91
CA GLY A 127 0.64 11.13 11.27
C GLY A 127 -0.83 11.51 11.40
N ALA A 128 -1.34 12.32 10.48
CA ALA A 128 -2.76 12.68 10.40
C ALA A 128 -3.67 11.46 10.27
N TYR A 129 -3.39 10.55 9.31
CA TYR A 129 -4.14 9.31 9.13
C TYR A 129 -4.15 8.44 10.40
N GLU A 130 -3.00 8.28 11.04
CA GLU A 130 -2.85 7.49 12.25
C GLU A 130 -3.68 8.07 13.41
N VAL A 131 -3.62 9.39 13.61
CA VAL A 131 -4.35 10.08 14.67
C VAL A 131 -5.86 10.06 14.41
N MET A 132 -6.31 10.31 13.18
CA MET A 132 -7.73 10.21 12.82
C MET A 132 -8.29 8.80 13.06
N THR A 133 -7.54 7.77 12.63
CA THR A 133 -7.92 6.36 12.85
C THR A 133 -7.97 6.03 14.34
N TYR A 134 -6.98 6.47 15.11
CA TYR A 134 -6.94 6.26 16.56
C TYR A 134 -8.09 6.96 17.27
N ALA A 135 -8.39 8.21 16.90
CA ALA A 135 -9.46 8.99 17.52
C ALA A 135 -10.85 8.39 17.25
N GLU A 136 -11.09 7.84 16.05
CA GLU A 136 -12.35 7.18 15.71
C GLU A 136 -12.49 5.80 16.36
N THR A 137 -11.42 4.99 16.34
CA THR A 137 -11.51 3.55 16.66
C THR A 137 -10.96 3.17 18.02
N GLY A 138 -10.21 4.07 18.66
CA GLY A 138 -9.41 3.80 19.85
C GLY A 138 -8.19 2.91 19.59
N ARG A 139 -7.86 2.61 18.33
CA ARG A 139 -6.75 1.72 17.94
C ARG A 139 -5.87 2.39 16.90
N TRP A 140 -4.56 2.26 17.07
CA TRP A 140 -3.62 2.67 16.03
C TRP A 140 -3.75 1.75 14.80
N PRO A 141 -3.67 2.29 13.57
CA PRO A 141 -3.61 1.44 12.39
C PRO A 141 -2.32 0.61 12.42
N LEU A 142 -2.35 -0.54 11.75
CA LEU A 142 -1.16 -1.37 11.61
C LEU A 142 -0.03 -0.57 10.93
N LYS A 143 1.20 -0.79 11.41
CA LYS A 143 2.39 -0.25 10.74
C LYS A 143 2.49 -0.90 9.36
N GLN A 144 3.04 -0.18 8.38
CA GLN A 144 3.21 -0.71 7.03
C GLN A 144 3.95 -2.06 7.04
N ASP A 145 4.97 -2.18 7.89
CA ASP A 145 5.72 -3.43 8.08
C ASP A 145 4.82 -4.60 8.50
N ASP A 146 3.79 -4.37 9.31
CA ASP A 146 2.89 -5.46 9.76
C ASP A 146 1.97 -5.91 8.62
N ILE A 147 1.56 -4.97 7.76
CA ILE A 147 0.80 -5.27 6.54
C ILE A 147 1.69 -6.07 5.58
N ASP A 148 2.91 -5.62 5.35
CA ASP A 148 3.89 -6.27 4.48
C ASP A 148 4.24 -7.68 4.99
N ARG A 149 4.48 -7.84 6.30
CA ARG A 149 4.72 -9.15 6.92
C ARG A 149 3.57 -10.09 6.68
N ASN A 150 2.33 -9.64 6.93
CA ASN A 150 1.14 -10.46 6.73
C ASN A 150 0.92 -10.82 5.26
N TYR A 151 1.18 -9.89 4.33
CA TYR A 151 1.09 -10.17 2.91
C TYR A 151 2.10 -11.25 2.48
N ILE A 152 3.38 -11.10 2.83
CA ILE A 152 4.44 -12.04 2.45
C ILE A 152 4.22 -13.43 3.10
N ARG A 153 3.69 -13.49 4.33
CA ARG A 153 3.34 -14.78 4.96
C ARG A 153 2.30 -15.57 4.16
N ASN A 154 1.35 -14.87 3.54
CA ASN A 154 0.31 -15.47 2.71
C ASN A 154 0.75 -15.64 1.24
N HIS A 155 1.72 -14.86 0.79
CA HIS A 155 2.28 -14.85 -0.57
C HIS A 155 3.82 -14.89 -0.51
N PRO A 156 4.44 -16.02 -0.14
CA PRO A 156 5.89 -16.11 0.07
C PRO A 156 6.71 -15.67 -1.14
N GLU A 157 6.21 -15.86 -2.36
CA GLU A 157 6.83 -15.40 -3.62
C GLU A 157 7.16 -13.91 -3.63
N ALA A 158 6.44 -13.09 -2.87
CA ALA A 158 6.69 -11.66 -2.75
C ALA A 158 8.04 -11.34 -2.11
N VAL A 159 8.64 -12.28 -1.36
CA VAL A 159 9.99 -12.11 -0.78
C VAL A 159 11.05 -11.93 -1.87
N LEU A 160 10.86 -12.48 -3.07
CA LEU A 160 11.83 -12.47 -4.17
C LEU A 160 11.88 -11.14 -4.94
N LEU A 161 10.92 -10.23 -4.72
CA LEU A 161 10.83 -8.97 -5.47
C LEU A 161 11.86 -7.93 -5.00
N ASN A 162 12.18 -7.92 -3.71
CA ASN A 162 13.18 -7.03 -3.09
C ASN A 162 13.74 -7.68 -1.82
N ILE A 163 14.66 -8.62 -2.03
CA ILE A 163 15.12 -9.56 -1.00
C ILE A 163 15.77 -8.84 0.18
N GLU A 164 16.62 -7.85 -0.08
CA GLU A 164 17.35 -7.09 0.94
C GLU A 164 16.38 -6.37 1.89
N ASP A 165 15.45 -5.56 1.34
CA ASP A 165 14.45 -4.87 2.16
C ASP A 165 13.53 -5.84 2.91
N LYS A 166 13.12 -6.94 2.24
CA LYS A 166 12.24 -7.93 2.88
C LYS A 166 12.96 -8.75 3.93
N ARG A 167 14.29 -8.88 3.87
CA ARG A 167 15.10 -9.60 4.86
C ARG A 167 14.97 -8.96 6.24
N GLU A 168 14.94 -7.63 6.31
CA GLU A 168 14.86 -6.86 7.55
C GLU A 168 13.51 -7.00 8.27
N LEU A 169 12.46 -7.41 7.54
CA LEU A 169 11.11 -7.56 8.11
C LEU A 169 10.94 -8.80 8.99
N PHE A 170 11.81 -9.80 8.88
CA PHE A 170 11.65 -11.11 9.50
C PHE A 170 12.91 -11.56 10.24
N ASP A 171 12.71 -12.38 11.28
CA ASP A 171 13.84 -13.09 11.87
C ASP A 171 14.46 -14.08 10.87
N VAL A 172 15.69 -14.51 11.14
CA VAL A 172 16.46 -15.40 10.24
C VAL A 172 15.71 -16.68 9.89
N LYS A 173 15.03 -17.29 10.87
CA LYS A 173 14.37 -18.58 10.70
C LYS A 173 13.08 -18.43 9.91
N GLU A 174 12.27 -17.42 10.23
CA GLU A 174 11.05 -17.11 9.51
C GLU A 174 11.37 -16.75 8.04
N PHE A 175 12.37 -15.88 7.82
CA PHE A 175 12.81 -15.52 6.49
C PHE A 175 13.23 -16.73 5.66
N LYS A 176 14.10 -17.60 6.22
CA LYS A 176 14.53 -18.82 5.53
C LYS A 176 13.34 -19.69 5.13
N SER A 177 12.33 -19.85 6.00
CA SER A 177 11.13 -20.62 5.69
C SER A 177 10.30 -20.02 4.54
N LEU A 178 10.18 -18.69 4.50
CA LEU A 178 9.48 -17.99 3.43
C LEU A 178 10.23 -18.13 2.09
N VAL A 179 11.55 -17.97 2.11
CA VAL A 179 12.41 -18.17 0.93
C VAL A 179 12.31 -19.59 0.41
N GLN A 180 12.32 -20.60 1.28
CA GLN A 180 12.14 -22.01 0.88
C GLN A 180 10.82 -22.22 0.12
N LYS A 181 9.71 -21.67 0.63
CA LYS A 181 8.41 -21.75 -0.06
C LYS A 181 8.45 -21.02 -1.41
N ALA A 182 9.03 -19.82 -1.45
CA ALA A 182 9.12 -19.01 -2.65
C ALA A 182 9.96 -19.69 -3.75
N VAL A 183 11.18 -20.12 -3.41
CA VAL A 183 12.10 -20.82 -4.31
C VAL A 183 11.49 -22.14 -4.76
N SER A 184 10.89 -22.92 -3.85
CA SER A 184 10.21 -24.18 -4.19
C SER A 184 9.06 -23.96 -5.17
N SER A 185 8.28 -22.88 -5.03
CA SER A 185 7.19 -22.55 -5.96
C SER A 185 7.68 -22.22 -7.38
N LYS A 186 8.91 -21.69 -7.51
CA LYS A 186 9.50 -21.30 -8.79
C LYS A 186 10.27 -22.44 -9.44
N LEU A 187 11.10 -23.14 -8.67
CA LEU A 187 11.91 -24.25 -9.17
C LEU A 187 11.13 -25.56 -9.26
N LYS A 188 10.15 -25.79 -8.39
CA LYS A 188 9.38 -27.05 -8.34
C LYS A 188 10.29 -28.30 -8.32
N PRO A 189 11.06 -28.52 -7.24
CA PRO A 189 12.10 -29.55 -7.22
C PRO A 189 11.60 -30.99 -7.45
N THR A 190 10.33 -31.26 -7.19
CA THR A 190 9.71 -32.58 -7.36
C THR A 190 9.12 -32.82 -8.77
N GLU A 191 9.16 -31.81 -9.65
CA GLU A 191 8.61 -31.89 -11.02
C GLU A 191 9.72 -31.88 -12.08
N LEU A 192 9.48 -32.55 -13.21
CA LEU A 192 10.28 -32.40 -14.43
C LEU A 192 9.67 -31.26 -15.27
N ASP A 193 10.51 -30.44 -15.90
CA ASP A 193 10.01 -29.30 -16.69
C ASP A 193 9.64 -29.74 -18.10
N ALA A 194 10.55 -30.43 -18.80
CA ALA A 194 10.25 -31.08 -20.06
C ALA A 194 11.16 -32.29 -20.34
N ILE A 195 10.68 -33.18 -21.21
CA ILE A 195 11.41 -34.36 -21.68
C ILE A 195 11.12 -34.61 -23.16
N GLY A 196 12.16 -34.95 -23.91
CA GLY A 196 12.07 -35.21 -25.34
C GLY A 196 13.24 -36.04 -25.86
N THR A 197 13.23 -36.29 -27.17
CA THR A 197 14.30 -37.01 -27.86
C THR A 197 14.91 -36.10 -28.92
N VAL A 198 16.23 -35.95 -28.92
CA VAL A 198 17.00 -35.13 -29.88
C VAL A 198 18.18 -35.95 -30.37
N ASP A 199 18.33 -36.14 -31.69
CA ASP A 199 19.44 -36.89 -32.29
C ASP A 199 19.74 -38.25 -31.61
N ASN A 200 18.69 -39.03 -31.30
CA ASN A 200 18.78 -40.32 -30.59
C ASN A 200 19.30 -40.26 -29.13
N HIS A 201 19.32 -39.06 -28.54
CA HIS A 201 19.47 -38.85 -27.10
C HIS A 201 18.12 -38.62 -26.43
N LEU A 202 17.97 -39.09 -25.20
CA LEU A 202 16.88 -38.66 -24.32
C LEU A 202 17.32 -37.39 -23.59
N GLU A 203 16.60 -36.29 -23.77
CA GLU A 203 16.92 -35.00 -23.15
C GLU A 203 15.82 -34.57 -22.16
N LEU A 204 16.23 -34.20 -20.94
CA LEU A 204 15.38 -33.60 -19.92
C LEU A 204 15.78 -32.15 -19.74
N LEU A 205 14.86 -31.22 -19.98
CA LEU A 205 15.07 -29.79 -19.77
C LEU A 205 14.79 -29.43 -18.31
N LEU A 206 15.69 -28.68 -17.68
CA LEU A 206 15.54 -28.04 -16.38
C LEU A 206 15.73 -26.52 -16.57
N VAL A 207 14.71 -25.74 -16.23
CA VAL A 207 14.73 -24.28 -16.29
C VAL A 207 14.90 -23.72 -14.88
N ASP A 208 15.95 -22.90 -14.69
CA ASP A 208 16.16 -22.13 -13.47
C ASP A 208 15.82 -20.64 -13.72
N PRO A 209 14.68 -20.15 -13.20
CA PRO A 209 14.25 -18.77 -13.40
C PRO A 209 14.78 -17.78 -12.34
N LEU A 210 15.54 -18.25 -11.34
CA LEU A 210 15.83 -17.45 -10.15
C LEU A 210 17.08 -16.59 -10.33
N LYS A 211 17.03 -15.37 -9.76
CA LYS A 211 18.21 -14.51 -9.61
C LYS A 211 19.10 -15.05 -8.50
N TRP A 212 20.40 -15.09 -8.78
CA TRP A 212 21.42 -15.47 -7.82
C TRP A 212 21.75 -14.28 -6.91
N GLN A 213 21.27 -14.33 -5.67
CA GLN A 213 21.43 -13.31 -4.63
C GLN A 213 21.92 -13.97 -3.33
N GLU A 214 22.88 -13.35 -2.66
CA GLU A 214 23.60 -13.92 -1.50
C GLU A 214 22.65 -14.35 -0.38
N GLU A 215 21.62 -13.55 -0.10
CA GLU A 215 20.70 -13.76 1.03
C GLU A 215 19.84 -15.03 0.90
N ILE A 216 19.66 -15.53 -0.33
CA ILE A 216 18.85 -16.71 -0.62
C ILE A 216 19.63 -17.85 -1.25
N GLU A 217 20.90 -17.63 -1.61
CA GLU A 217 21.71 -18.55 -2.39
C GLU A 217 21.78 -19.95 -1.77
N ALA A 218 21.94 -20.04 -0.46
CA ALA A 218 21.99 -21.33 0.23
C ALA A 218 20.69 -22.15 0.04
N VAL A 219 19.53 -21.49 0.08
CA VAL A 219 18.23 -22.15 -0.14
C VAL A 219 18.02 -22.49 -1.61
N HIS A 220 18.46 -21.60 -2.51
CA HIS A 220 18.43 -21.85 -3.95
C HIS A 220 19.25 -23.08 -4.31
N LEU A 221 20.50 -23.17 -3.86
CA LEU A 221 21.37 -24.32 -4.08
C LEU A 221 20.79 -25.62 -3.50
N GLU A 222 20.23 -25.58 -2.29
CA GLU A 222 19.58 -26.73 -1.66
C GLU A 222 18.44 -27.30 -2.53
N LEU A 223 17.55 -26.44 -3.01
CA LEU A 223 16.39 -26.85 -3.81
C LEU A 223 16.76 -27.18 -5.27
N LEU A 224 17.78 -26.53 -5.83
CA LEU A 224 18.32 -26.90 -7.14
C LEU A 224 18.99 -28.27 -7.10
N GLN A 225 19.71 -28.59 -6.02
CA GLN A 225 20.26 -29.92 -5.78
C GLN A 225 19.16 -30.98 -5.66
N GLU A 226 18.08 -30.70 -4.92
CA GLU A 226 16.92 -31.59 -4.83
C GLU A 226 16.31 -31.85 -6.21
N LYS A 227 16.12 -30.79 -7.02
CA LYS A 227 15.61 -30.91 -8.38
C LYS A 227 16.52 -31.75 -9.26
N MET A 228 17.83 -31.50 -9.24
CA MET A 228 18.80 -32.27 -10.01
C MET A 228 18.77 -33.76 -9.63
N ASN A 229 18.69 -34.05 -8.33
CA ASN A 229 18.58 -35.43 -7.84
C ASN A 229 17.28 -36.10 -8.30
N ASN A 230 16.16 -35.37 -8.38
CA ASN A 230 14.91 -35.89 -8.92
C ASN A 230 15.05 -36.29 -10.40
N TYR A 231 15.77 -35.49 -11.20
CA TYR A 231 16.01 -35.78 -12.63
C TYR A 231 16.91 -37.01 -12.79
N ILE A 232 17.97 -37.10 -12.00
CA ILE A 232 18.86 -38.27 -11.98
C ILE A 232 18.07 -39.52 -11.58
N TYR A 233 17.29 -39.44 -10.49
CA TYR A 233 16.47 -40.55 -10.02
C TYR A 233 15.47 -41.01 -11.09
N PHE A 234 14.80 -40.09 -11.78
CA PHE A 234 13.87 -40.42 -12.87
C PHE A 234 14.55 -41.23 -13.99
N LEU A 235 15.79 -40.86 -14.35
CA LEU A 235 16.60 -41.57 -15.35
C LEU A 235 17.07 -42.94 -14.85
N GLU A 236 17.62 -43.01 -13.64
CA GLU A 236 18.13 -44.26 -13.04
C GLU A 236 17.02 -45.29 -12.81
N SER A 237 15.85 -44.83 -12.35
CA SER A 237 14.66 -45.67 -12.15
C SER A 237 13.93 -46.01 -13.45
N LYS A 238 14.42 -45.53 -14.61
CA LYS A 238 13.89 -45.84 -15.94
C LYS A 238 12.41 -45.48 -16.14
N GLN A 239 11.92 -44.44 -15.47
CA GLN A 239 10.52 -44.01 -15.55
C GLN A 239 10.09 -43.58 -16.96
N TYR A 240 11.04 -43.24 -17.85
CA TYR A 240 10.77 -42.87 -19.23
C TYR A 240 10.46 -44.05 -20.17
N VAL A 241 10.82 -45.29 -19.78
CA VAL A 241 10.91 -46.42 -20.73
C VAL A 241 9.57 -46.79 -21.36
N GLU A 242 8.48 -46.73 -20.61
CA GLU A 242 7.14 -47.05 -21.13
C GLU A 242 6.75 -46.13 -22.31
N ARG A 243 7.18 -44.87 -22.26
CA ARG A 243 6.80 -43.85 -23.25
C ARG A 243 7.83 -43.67 -24.36
N TYR A 244 9.11 -43.79 -24.05
CA TYR A 244 10.20 -43.42 -24.97
C TYR A 244 11.07 -44.61 -25.40
N GLY A 245 10.90 -45.79 -24.78
CA GLY A 245 11.81 -46.91 -24.93
C GLY A 245 13.12 -46.73 -24.16
N ASP A 246 14.07 -47.66 -24.31
CA ASP A 246 15.34 -47.69 -23.55
C ASP A 246 16.60 -47.72 -24.44
N LYS A 247 16.45 -47.37 -25.73
CA LYS A 247 17.55 -47.39 -26.70
C LYS A 247 17.95 -45.97 -27.06
N PHE A 248 18.87 -45.42 -26.28
CA PHE A 248 19.46 -44.10 -26.51
C PHE A 248 20.98 -44.18 -26.46
N ASP A 249 21.66 -43.38 -27.28
CA ASP A 249 23.12 -43.29 -27.25
C ASP A 249 23.60 -42.56 -25.98
N LYS A 250 22.76 -41.64 -25.46
CA LYS A 250 23.04 -40.86 -24.26
C LYS A 250 21.75 -40.35 -23.60
N LYS A 251 21.84 -40.10 -22.30
CA LYS A 251 20.83 -39.36 -21.53
C LYS A 251 21.39 -37.99 -21.16
N VAL A 252 20.67 -36.92 -21.45
CA VAL A 252 21.13 -35.54 -21.23
C VAL A 252 20.17 -34.84 -20.29
N ILE A 253 20.71 -34.32 -19.19
CA ILE A 253 20.03 -33.30 -18.39
C ILE A 253 20.51 -31.96 -18.95
N HIS A 254 19.61 -31.22 -19.56
CA HIS A 254 19.86 -29.90 -20.13
C HIS A 254 19.34 -28.85 -19.15
N ILE A 255 20.25 -28.13 -18.48
CA ILE A 255 19.89 -27.03 -17.60
C ILE A 255 20.09 -25.69 -18.30
N THR A 256 19.07 -24.83 -18.25
CA THR A 256 19.10 -23.45 -18.74
C THR A 256 18.81 -22.48 -17.62
N PHE A 257 19.51 -21.35 -17.63
CA PHE A 257 19.41 -20.31 -16.60
C PHE A 257 18.85 -19.01 -17.17
N GLN A 258 17.83 -18.46 -16.52
CA GLN A 258 17.36 -17.10 -16.83
C GLN A 258 18.35 -16.02 -16.38
N HIS A 259 19.14 -16.31 -15.33
CA HIS A 259 20.12 -15.40 -14.76
C HIS A 259 21.44 -16.13 -14.53
N SER A 260 22.56 -15.45 -14.78
CA SER A 260 23.89 -16.05 -14.65
C SER A 260 24.11 -16.61 -13.24
N PRO A 261 24.52 -17.89 -13.11
CA PRO A 261 24.86 -18.48 -11.83
C PRO A 261 26.03 -17.75 -11.15
N SER A 262 26.03 -17.81 -9.82
CA SER A 262 27.20 -17.41 -9.02
C SER A 262 28.35 -18.42 -9.15
N ASP A 263 29.51 -18.10 -8.58
CA ASP A 263 30.63 -19.03 -8.46
C ASP A 263 30.26 -20.31 -7.70
N ASN A 264 29.41 -20.19 -6.66
CA ASN A 264 28.90 -21.35 -5.92
C ASN A 264 27.97 -22.20 -6.80
N GLY A 265 27.11 -21.57 -7.59
CA GLY A 265 26.28 -22.24 -8.59
C GLY A 265 27.10 -22.98 -9.65
N LEU A 266 28.12 -22.35 -10.20
CA LEU A 266 29.03 -22.97 -11.17
C LEU A 266 29.82 -24.13 -10.55
N ALA A 267 30.29 -23.98 -9.31
CA ALA A 267 30.97 -25.05 -8.58
C ALA A 267 30.04 -26.25 -8.33
N PHE A 268 28.77 -25.99 -7.99
CA PHE A 268 27.75 -27.01 -7.87
C PHE A 268 27.55 -27.78 -9.19
N LEU A 269 27.40 -27.08 -10.32
CA LEU A 269 27.23 -27.72 -11.64
C LEU A 269 28.45 -28.57 -12.03
N ALA A 270 29.67 -28.09 -11.73
CA ALA A 270 30.89 -28.85 -11.95
C ALA A 270 30.96 -30.11 -11.09
N ALA A 271 30.43 -30.06 -9.85
CA ALA A 271 30.31 -31.24 -9.00
C ALA A 271 29.31 -32.26 -9.56
N VAL A 272 28.15 -31.79 -10.03
CA VAL A 272 27.15 -32.66 -10.71
C VAL A 272 27.76 -33.33 -11.94
N GLN A 273 28.48 -32.58 -12.79
CA GLN A 273 29.16 -33.16 -13.95
C GLN A 273 30.11 -34.30 -13.57
N LYS A 274 30.91 -34.13 -12.51
CA LYS A 274 31.82 -35.17 -12.00
C LYS A 274 31.06 -36.41 -11.51
N VAL A 275 29.93 -36.23 -10.83
CA VAL A 275 29.08 -37.34 -10.36
C VAL A 275 28.51 -38.13 -11.54
N LEU A 276 28.18 -37.47 -12.66
CA LEU A 276 27.62 -38.12 -13.84
C LEU A 276 28.67 -38.78 -14.76
N GLN A 277 29.95 -38.43 -14.66
CA GLN A 277 31.02 -38.96 -15.53
C GLN A 277 31.07 -40.49 -15.69
N PRO A 278 30.89 -41.33 -14.64
CA PRO A 278 30.93 -42.79 -14.78
C PRO A 278 29.63 -43.40 -15.33
N THR A 279 28.64 -42.60 -15.68
CA THR A 279 27.30 -43.04 -16.13
C THR A 279 27.10 -42.79 -17.63
N ASP A 280 25.96 -43.20 -18.18
CA ASP A 280 25.52 -42.84 -19.53
C ASP A 280 24.73 -41.51 -19.59
N MET A 281 24.72 -40.79 -18.47
CA MET A 281 24.12 -39.47 -18.32
C MET A 281 25.15 -38.36 -18.56
N SER A 282 24.67 -37.17 -18.90
CA SER A 282 25.51 -35.97 -18.95
C SER A 282 24.72 -34.71 -18.66
N LEU A 283 25.42 -33.68 -18.20
CA LEU A 283 24.87 -32.36 -17.97
C LEU A 283 25.28 -31.42 -19.11
N LYS A 284 24.29 -30.89 -19.83
CA LYS A 284 24.44 -29.77 -20.77
C LYS A 284 23.99 -28.50 -20.06
N ILE A 285 24.83 -27.46 -20.07
CA ILE A 285 24.57 -26.20 -19.38
C ILE A 285 24.42 -25.10 -20.43
N GLU A 286 23.31 -24.37 -20.38
CA GLU A 286 23.04 -23.18 -21.18
C GLU A 286 22.96 -21.97 -20.24
N LEU A 287 23.92 -21.05 -20.40
CA LEU A 287 23.98 -19.80 -19.65
C LEU A 287 23.28 -18.69 -20.47
N PRO A 288 22.68 -17.68 -19.81
CA PRO A 288 22.12 -16.54 -20.52
C PRO A 288 23.22 -15.75 -21.24
N GLU A 289 22.84 -15.08 -22.33
CA GLU A 289 23.71 -14.19 -23.12
C GLU A 289 24.10 -12.91 -22.35
#